data_AF-A0A1V5S0C9-F1
#
_entry.id   AF-A0A1V5S0C9-F1
#
_cell.length_a   1.000
_cell.length_b   1.000
_cell.length_c   1.000
_cell.angle_alpha   90.00
_cell.angle_beta   90.00
_cell.angle_gamma   90.00
#
_symmetry.space_group_name_H-M   'P 1'
#
loop_
_entity.id
_entity.type
_entity.pdbx_description
1 polymer ?
#
loop_
_entity_poly.entity_id
_entity_poly.type
_entity_poly.pdbx_seq_one_letter_code
_entity_poly.pdbx_strand_id
1 'polypeptide(L)'
;MDYVLVRVTYWTQRDSLIDNEQVSIQAPADFIAQGDSFKVNLTWDNPETYDSVLVYRGTSVGTQTLLTRLANVESYSDTSLPHNRTYYYKLRGKLGGEYSDYTSVVSATTIDTTTAGNLPYYYQAPTITGDSLFVASWGTDDATGADSANALSLEGLNNKWGTIEPGDVIYFFWGDTIAPVYTTDDYQIPGNLSRIGIIRIPNGLTGDSLNWITFKPYGNANGRNKPYISDTNVTCYHQTVRSGGMAYVAFVNLKFRGEHLLRAQDSASVGLNNIRYISCDFNNNGIVFTNGYSLAYANFPEPNTGWAEMKNITVYDCAFYESSTSEGCINVTLPHSNFRFGYNKFYHPCEEALDIAGGFGHIIEYNFVSDATANGIKLHSQGSEFYNGIIRGNVILQVGRIIPATGLAMQNVRDCKVYNNTISTPYAAYFGNRDRGGTEGYFGNFQNNEIFNNIFDGCVQISGTWSGDVFNNGLPHSNQIDSIFYRNTFSNNTWYQSHAGYSQLRFWANTGYPDQTDTVVDSRSVPNVSTFSTEWNSKINNADANRDPLFVDSFWTSTYIFGDFSLSPTSYEVGDGIQYSGWTKNIYGEAVTNPPNRGAY
;
A
#
# COMPACT_ATOMS: atom_id res chain seq x y z
N MET A 1 30.64 -30.85 9.23
CA MET A 1 32.04 -30.89 9.67
C MET A 1 32.87 -30.25 8.58
N ASP A 2 33.55 -29.19 8.98
CA ASP A 2 34.75 -28.54 8.46
C ASP A 2 34.84 -28.11 6.98
N TYR A 3 34.84 -26.79 6.83
CA TYR A 3 35.29 -26.05 5.65
C TYR A 3 36.82 -25.99 5.59
N VAL A 4 37.38 -26.04 4.39
CA VAL A 4 38.72 -25.51 4.09
C VAL A 4 38.56 -24.45 3.00
N LEU A 5 38.87 -23.22 3.38
CA LEU A 5 38.91 -22.04 2.50
C LEU A 5 40.28 -22.01 1.79
N VAL A 6 40.30 -22.03 0.45
CA VAL A 6 41.50 -21.69 -0.33
C VAL A 6 41.16 -20.51 -1.24
N ARG A 7 41.68 -19.33 -0.88
CA ARG A 7 41.66 -18.12 -1.69
C ARG A 7 42.91 -18.13 -2.57
N VAL A 8 42.74 -18.11 -3.89
CA VAL A 8 43.83 -17.82 -4.83
C VAL A 8 43.57 -16.42 -5.39
N THR A 9 44.50 -15.50 -5.13
CA THR A 9 44.54 -14.16 -5.72
C THR A 9 45.89 -14.03 -6.44
N TYR A 10 45.89 -13.63 -7.70
CA TYR A 10 47.12 -13.25 -8.40
C TYR A 10 47.28 -11.73 -8.39
N TRP A 11 48.47 -11.32 -7.93
CA TRP A 11 48.98 -9.95 -7.88
C TRP A 11 49.61 -9.55 -9.23
N THR A 12 49.65 -8.24 -9.51
CA THR A 12 50.71 -7.65 -10.36
C THR A 12 51.69 -6.87 -9.49
N GLN A 13 52.98 -7.01 -9.81
CA GLN A 13 54.12 -6.49 -9.05
C GLN A 13 54.75 -5.30 -9.79
N ARG A 14 55.03 -4.19 -9.09
CA ARG A 14 56.34 -3.52 -9.14
C ARG A 14 56.59 -2.53 -7.99
N ASP A 15 57.72 -2.80 -7.35
CA ASP A 15 58.67 -1.96 -6.62
C ASP A 15 58.32 -1.33 -5.25
N SER A 16 59.20 -1.69 -4.32
CA SER A 16 59.25 -1.43 -2.88
C SER A 16 59.84 -0.07 -2.53
N LEU A 17 59.19 0.66 -1.62
CA LEU A 17 59.82 1.48 -0.59
C LEU A 17 58.98 1.36 0.68
N ILE A 18 59.63 0.98 1.77
CA ILE A 18 59.06 0.99 3.13
C ILE A 18 58.98 2.46 3.54
N ASP A 19 57.76 2.98 3.69
CA ASP A 19 57.46 4.12 4.55
C ASP A 19 56.24 3.75 5.40
N ASN A 20 56.24 4.31 6.60
CA ASN A 20 55.42 4.02 7.76
C ASN A 20 53.93 4.22 7.43
N GLU A 21 53.21 3.18 6.99
CA GLU A 21 51.77 3.25 6.78
C GLU A 21 51.06 3.43 8.13
N GLN A 22 50.71 4.69 8.41
CA GLN A 22 49.49 5.03 9.11
C GLN A 22 48.37 4.10 8.61
N VAL A 23 47.74 3.37 9.52
CA VAL A 23 46.49 2.65 9.23
C VAL A 23 45.48 3.74 8.84
N SER A 24 45.31 3.98 7.54
CA SER A 24 44.39 5.00 7.08
C SER A 24 42.97 4.47 7.25
N ILE A 25 42.14 5.24 7.93
CA ILE A 25 40.71 4.93 8.10
C ILE A 25 40.07 4.98 6.71
N GLN A 26 39.41 3.91 6.31
CA GLN A 26 38.69 3.84 5.04
C GLN A 26 37.53 4.82 5.06
N ALA A 27 37.30 5.51 3.94
CA ALA A 27 36.13 6.37 3.79
C ALA A 27 34.85 5.55 3.61
N PRO A 28 33.67 6.09 3.95
CA PRO A 28 32.41 5.47 3.57
C PRO A 28 32.37 5.12 2.07
N ALA A 29 31.91 3.92 1.74
CA ALA A 29 31.84 3.41 0.38
C ALA A 29 30.42 3.58 -0.18
N ASP A 30 30.27 3.37 -1.49
CA ASP A 30 28.97 3.30 -2.17
C ASP A 30 28.03 4.47 -1.86
N PHE A 31 28.61 5.67 -1.70
CA PHE A 31 27.87 6.87 -1.34
C PHE A 31 26.99 7.33 -2.52
N ILE A 32 25.68 7.40 -2.29
CA ILE A 32 24.66 7.78 -3.26
C ILE A 32 23.82 8.91 -2.69
N ALA A 33 23.41 9.83 -3.56
CA ALA A 33 22.41 10.85 -3.27
C ALA A 33 21.24 10.74 -4.25
N GLN A 34 20.02 10.64 -3.74
CA GLN A 34 18.79 10.57 -4.52
C GLN A 34 17.90 11.77 -4.21
N GLY A 35 17.59 12.56 -5.23
CA GLY A 35 16.71 13.72 -5.11
C GLY A 35 15.26 13.29 -5.02
N ASP A 36 14.52 13.91 -4.10
CA ASP A 36 13.09 13.76 -3.93
C ASP A 36 12.47 15.16 -3.79
N SER A 37 11.15 15.24 -3.62
CA SER A 37 10.46 16.49 -3.32
C SER A 37 10.92 17.01 -1.96
N PHE A 38 11.49 18.22 -1.97
CA PHE A 38 12.03 18.93 -0.80
C PHE A 38 13.14 18.23 0.00
N LYS A 39 13.73 17.16 -0.51
CA LYS A 39 14.79 16.46 0.21
C LYS A 39 15.74 15.73 -0.71
N VAL A 40 16.89 15.35 -0.16
CA VAL A 40 17.83 14.41 -0.76
C VAL A 40 18.06 13.28 0.22
N ASN A 41 17.78 12.05 -0.21
CA ASN A 41 18.09 10.84 0.55
C ASN A 41 19.52 10.41 0.22
N LEU A 42 20.33 10.23 1.26
CA LEU A 42 21.72 9.83 1.21
C LEU A 42 21.85 8.41 1.77
N THR A 43 22.58 7.54 1.07
CA THR A 43 22.91 6.18 1.52
C THR A 43 24.37 5.88 1.22
N TRP A 44 25.04 5.12 2.08
CA TRP A 44 26.44 4.72 1.94
C TRP A 44 26.72 3.48 2.79
N ASP A 45 27.82 2.80 2.51
CA ASP A 45 28.28 1.66 3.30
C ASP A 45 29.45 2.08 4.19
N ASN A 46 29.46 1.62 5.44
CA ASN A 46 30.56 1.87 6.36
C ASN A 46 31.52 0.66 6.37
N PRO A 47 32.69 0.74 5.70
CA PRO A 47 33.67 -0.36 5.73
C PRO A 47 34.33 -0.57 7.11
N GLU A 48 34.17 0.41 8.01
CA GLU A 48 34.63 0.36 9.39
C GLU A 48 33.53 0.83 10.36
N THR A 49 33.65 0.48 11.64
CA THR A 49 32.76 1.04 12.67
C THR A 49 33.26 2.40 13.11
N TYR A 50 32.69 3.48 12.59
CA TYR A 50 33.08 4.85 12.94
C TYR A 50 32.47 5.31 14.27
N ASP A 51 33.14 6.21 14.99
CA ASP A 51 32.51 6.98 16.07
C ASP A 51 31.38 7.88 15.52
N SER A 52 31.56 8.33 14.28
CA SER A 52 30.58 9.15 13.58
C SER A 52 30.86 9.29 12.10
N VAL A 53 29.81 9.46 11.31
CA VAL A 53 29.88 9.87 9.90
C VAL A 53 29.56 11.36 9.80
N LEU A 54 30.43 12.13 9.14
CA LEU A 54 30.23 13.57 8.92
C LEU A 54 29.69 13.79 7.51
N VAL A 55 28.50 14.38 7.42
CA VAL A 55 27.84 14.70 6.15
C VAL A 55 28.12 16.16 5.79
N TYR A 56 28.63 16.42 4.58
CA TYR A 56 28.85 17.77 4.09
C TYR A 56 27.95 18.04 2.88
N ARG A 57 27.44 19.28 2.77
CA ARG A 57 26.55 19.72 1.69
C ARG A 57 26.98 21.06 1.12
N GLY A 58 26.88 21.23 -0.19
CA GLY A 58 27.06 22.49 -0.90
C GLY A 58 26.13 22.59 -2.11
N THR A 59 26.08 23.75 -2.76
CA THR A 59 25.27 23.96 -3.98
C THR A 59 26.11 23.99 -5.26
N SER A 60 27.41 23.70 -5.14
CA SER A 60 28.35 23.46 -6.24
C SER A 60 29.51 22.58 -5.76
N VAL A 61 30.19 21.88 -6.65
CA VAL A 61 31.39 21.08 -6.30
C VAL A 61 32.44 22.00 -5.64
N GLY A 62 32.96 21.60 -4.49
CA GLY A 62 33.98 22.35 -3.74
C GLY A 62 33.45 23.32 -2.69
N THR A 63 32.13 23.57 -2.63
CA THR A 63 31.52 24.46 -1.61
C THR A 63 30.91 23.72 -0.42
N GLN A 64 31.10 22.39 -0.32
CA GLN A 64 30.48 21.58 0.73
C GLN A 64 30.99 21.97 2.13
N THR A 65 30.08 22.39 3.01
CA THR A 65 30.33 22.63 4.44
C THR A 65 29.64 21.55 5.28
N LEU A 66 30.06 21.38 6.54
CA LEU A 66 29.50 20.38 7.43
C LEU A 66 28.01 20.64 7.63
N LEU A 67 27.19 19.69 7.22
CA LEU A 67 25.73 19.71 7.40
C LEU A 67 25.36 19.09 8.75
N THR A 68 25.83 17.89 9.03
CA THR A 68 25.52 17.17 10.27
C THR A 68 26.58 16.11 10.60
N ARG A 69 26.53 15.60 11.83
CA ARG A 69 27.35 14.50 12.34
C ARG A 69 26.43 13.42 12.87
N LEU A 70 26.54 12.23 12.30
CA LEU A 70 25.69 11.09 12.60
C LEU A 70 26.51 10.02 13.34
N ALA A 71 25.84 9.10 14.04
CA ALA A 71 26.48 7.91 14.59
C ALA A 71 26.94 6.96 13.45
N ASN A 72 27.33 5.72 13.77
CA ASN A 72 27.66 4.69 12.77
C ASN A 72 26.40 4.20 12.03
N VAL A 73 25.81 5.06 11.22
CA VAL A 73 24.64 4.80 10.37
C VAL A 73 25.05 4.88 8.90
N GLU A 74 24.22 4.31 8.04
CA GLU A 74 24.47 4.12 6.59
C GLU A 74 23.45 4.88 5.72
N SER A 75 22.65 5.75 6.35
CA SER A 75 21.69 6.59 5.64
C SER A 75 21.39 7.90 6.36
N TYR A 76 20.95 8.89 5.60
CA TYR A 76 20.52 10.20 6.09
C TYR A 76 19.56 10.86 5.10
N SER A 77 18.52 11.53 5.59
CA SER A 77 17.62 12.32 4.75
C SER A 77 17.86 13.81 5.02
N ASP A 78 18.36 14.53 4.01
CA ASP A 78 18.53 15.98 4.06
C ASP A 78 17.24 16.66 3.58
N THR A 79 16.41 17.10 4.53
CA THR A 79 15.07 17.62 4.28
C THR A 79 15.02 19.14 4.13
N SER A 80 13.85 19.69 3.79
CA SER A 80 13.58 21.13 3.72
C SER A 80 14.41 21.88 2.65
N LEU A 81 14.71 21.21 1.54
CA LEU A 81 15.47 21.76 0.43
C LEU A 81 14.55 22.41 -0.63
N PRO A 82 14.85 23.63 -1.12
CA PRO A 82 14.18 24.20 -2.30
C PRO A 82 14.15 23.27 -3.51
N HIS A 83 13.05 23.27 -4.27
CA HIS A 83 12.88 22.48 -5.50
C HIS A 83 13.83 22.89 -6.63
N ASN A 84 13.96 22.01 -7.62
CA ASN A 84 14.78 22.17 -8.82
C ASN A 84 16.23 22.63 -8.54
N ARG A 85 16.77 22.25 -7.38
CA ARG A 85 18.09 22.66 -6.95
C ARG A 85 19.00 21.46 -6.77
N THR A 86 20.13 21.51 -7.45
CA THR A 86 21.18 20.50 -7.30
C THR A 86 21.98 20.77 -6.03
N TYR A 87 22.05 19.76 -5.18
CA TYR A 87 22.90 19.73 -4.00
C TYR A 87 24.00 18.71 -4.21
N TYR A 88 25.16 19.01 -3.63
CA TYR A 88 26.37 18.21 -3.75
C TYR A 88 26.80 17.81 -2.36
N TYR A 89 27.09 16.52 -2.17
CA TYR A 89 27.41 15.95 -0.88
C TYR A 89 28.74 15.22 -0.92
N LYS A 90 29.41 15.18 0.23
CA LYS A 90 30.54 14.28 0.50
C LYS A 90 30.51 13.85 1.97
N LEU A 91 30.97 12.65 2.26
CA LEU A 91 31.05 12.12 3.61
C LEU A 91 32.49 11.87 4.03
N ARG A 92 32.72 11.70 5.33
CA ARG A 92 33.92 11.06 5.87
C ARG A 92 33.60 10.40 7.21
N GLY A 93 34.25 9.28 7.50
CA GLY A 93 34.21 8.63 8.81
C GLY A 93 35.17 9.29 9.79
N LYS A 94 34.85 9.23 11.08
CA LYS A 94 35.77 9.54 12.18
C LYS A 94 35.87 8.32 13.07
N LEU A 95 37.10 7.89 13.37
CA LEU A 95 37.39 6.82 14.32
C LEU A 95 38.52 7.30 15.25
N GLY A 96 38.22 7.42 16.54
CA GLY A 96 39.11 8.00 17.53
C GLY A 96 39.40 9.49 17.28
N GLY A 97 40.69 9.85 17.30
CA GLY A 97 41.18 11.20 17.01
C GLY A 97 41.31 11.51 15.51
N GLU A 98 41.23 10.49 14.67
CA GLU A 98 41.53 10.55 13.24
C GLU A 98 40.25 10.56 12.40
N TYR A 99 40.42 10.88 11.12
CA TYR A 99 39.33 10.92 10.15
C TYR A 99 39.75 10.23 8.85
N SER A 100 38.82 9.55 8.19
CA SER A 100 39.03 9.05 6.84
C SER A 100 39.21 10.18 5.83
N ASP A 101 39.64 9.82 4.62
CA ASP A 101 39.46 10.66 3.44
C ASP A 101 37.97 10.93 3.19
N TYR A 102 37.68 11.94 2.36
CA TYR A 102 36.33 12.18 1.89
C TYR A 102 35.94 11.15 0.84
N THR A 103 34.65 10.80 0.79
CA THR A 103 34.06 10.15 -0.38
C THR A 103 34.22 11.03 -1.62
N SER A 104 34.01 10.44 -2.80
CA SER A 104 33.70 11.23 -3.99
C SER A 104 32.49 12.13 -3.73
N VAL A 105 32.45 13.29 -4.42
CA VAL A 105 31.30 14.18 -4.34
C VAL A 105 30.20 13.59 -5.22
N VAL A 106 29.03 13.34 -4.63
CA VAL A 106 27.82 12.97 -5.36
C VAL A 106 26.83 14.13 -5.34
N SER A 107 25.91 14.15 -6.30
CA SER A 107 24.91 15.20 -6.38
C SER A 107 23.53 14.65 -6.63
N ALA A 108 22.53 15.35 -6.12
CA ALA A 108 21.13 15.09 -6.38
C ALA A 108 20.40 16.41 -6.64
N THR A 109 19.48 16.40 -7.59
CA THR A 109 18.58 17.54 -7.84
C THR A 109 17.24 17.24 -7.18
N THR A 110 16.84 18.09 -6.24
CA THR A 110 15.48 18.04 -5.67
C THR A 110 14.47 18.21 -6.79
N ILE A 111 13.44 17.40 -6.82
CA ILE A 111 12.51 17.35 -7.95
C ILE A 111 11.46 18.45 -7.79
N ASP A 112 11.17 19.15 -8.89
CA ASP A 112 10.10 20.14 -9.00
C ASP A 112 8.83 19.48 -9.53
N THR A 113 7.75 19.53 -8.76
CA THR A 113 6.47 18.90 -9.11
C THR A 113 5.57 19.79 -9.96
N THR A 114 5.99 21.03 -10.32
CA THR A 114 5.16 21.99 -11.07
C THR A 114 5.10 21.78 -12.59
N THR A 115 5.88 20.83 -13.14
CA THR A 115 5.84 20.45 -14.57
C THR A 115 5.52 18.97 -14.78
N ALA A 116 4.42 18.49 -14.19
CA ALA A 116 3.85 17.16 -14.47
C ALA A 116 3.23 17.01 -15.89
N GLY A 117 3.41 18.02 -16.77
CA GLY A 117 2.90 18.03 -18.15
C GLY A 117 3.90 17.62 -19.23
N ASN A 118 5.16 17.35 -18.87
CA ASN A 118 6.14 16.71 -19.73
C ASN A 118 6.92 15.73 -18.87
N LEU A 119 6.68 14.44 -19.06
CA LEU A 119 7.62 13.38 -18.68
C LEU A 119 8.65 13.26 -19.81
N PRO A 120 9.85 13.90 -19.77
CA PRO A 120 10.96 13.42 -20.55
C PRO A 120 11.62 12.30 -19.76
N TYR A 121 11.06 11.09 -19.86
CA TYR A 121 11.88 9.91 -20.10
C TYR A 121 11.00 8.71 -20.50
N TYR A 122 10.52 8.75 -21.75
CA TYR A 122 10.74 7.59 -22.60
C TYR A 122 12.27 7.41 -22.64
N TYR A 123 12.82 6.55 -21.77
CA TYR A 123 14.08 5.89 -22.13
C TYR A 123 13.51 4.87 -23.07
N GLN A 124 13.66 5.12 -24.38
CA GLN A 124 13.99 3.99 -25.22
C GLN A 124 15.26 3.43 -24.62
N ALA A 125 15.11 2.53 -23.64
CA ALA A 125 16.15 1.60 -23.29
C ALA A 125 16.67 1.09 -24.63
N PRO A 126 17.99 0.98 -24.84
CA PRO A 126 18.44 0.24 -26.01
C PRO A 126 17.62 -1.04 -26.03
N THR A 127 16.97 -1.34 -27.15
CA THR A 127 16.35 -2.64 -27.35
C THR A 127 17.46 -3.66 -27.17
N ILE A 128 17.66 -4.14 -25.95
CA ILE A 128 18.51 -5.27 -25.66
C ILE A 128 17.60 -6.45 -25.99
N THR A 129 17.64 -6.85 -27.26
CA THR A 129 17.32 -8.20 -27.67
C THR A 129 18.31 -9.11 -26.93
N GLY A 130 17.91 -9.62 -25.76
CA GLY A 130 18.78 -10.41 -24.89
C GLY A 130 18.11 -10.63 -23.53
N ASP A 131 17.25 -11.64 -23.50
CA ASP A 131 16.62 -12.20 -22.31
C ASP A 131 17.60 -12.51 -21.16
N SER A 132 17.23 -12.18 -19.92
CA SER A 132 17.91 -12.74 -18.73
C SER A 132 17.00 -12.80 -17.50
N LEU A 133 16.08 -13.76 -17.48
CA LEU A 133 15.37 -14.19 -16.28
C LEU A 133 16.07 -15.42 -15.66
N PHE A 134 16.30 -15.47 -14.35
CA PHE A 134 16.95 -16.64 -13.73
C PHE A 134 15.95 -17.47 -12.90
N VAL A 135 15.94 -18.79 -13.10
CA VAL A 135 15.16 -19.76 -12.31
C VAL A 135 16.16 -20.78 -11.76
N ALA A 136 16.41 -20.74 -10.46
CA ALA A 136 17.28 -21.71 -9.80
C ALA A 136 16.44 -22.92 -9.36
N SER A 137 16.60 -24.08 -10.02
CA SER A 137 16.18 -25.37 -9.45
C SER A 137 17.36 -25.90 -8.62
N TRP A 138 17.25 -25.90 -7.29
CA TRP A 138 18.22 -26.41 -6.31
C TRP A 138 19.71 -26.39 -6.71
N GLY A 139 20.45 -25.38 -6.23
CA GLY A 139 21.91 -25.32 -6.32
C GLY A 139 22.44 -24.04 -5.69
N THR A 140 23.63 -24.11 -5.12
CA THR A 140 24.28 -23.07 -4.30
C THR A 140 24.68 -21.82 -5.10
N ASP A 141 23.73 -21.00 -5.53
CA ASP A 141 24.04 -19.61 -5.84
C ASP A 141 23.96 -18.78 -4.55
N ASP A 142 25.02 -18.05 -4.28
CA ASP A 142 25.20 -17.17 -3.13
C ASP A 142 24.65 -15.76 -3.44
N ALA A 143 23.66 -15.65 -4.34
CA ALA A 143 23.09 -14.40 -4.82
C ALA A 143 24.11 -13.43 -5.48
N THR A 144 25.31 -13.90 -5.88
CA THR A 144 26.36 -13.03 -6.46
C THR A 144 26.21 -12.76 -7.97
N GLY A 145 25.29 -13.42 -8.68
CA GLY A 145 25.07 -13.20 -10.11
C GLY A 145 26.17 -13.75 -11.02
N ALA A 146 26.90 -14.78 -10.58
CA ALA A 146 28.07 -15.31 -11.28
C ALA A 146 27.78 -16.28 -12.45
N ASP A 147 26.51 -16.64 -12.71
CA ASP A 147 26.18 -17.57 -13.81
C ASP A 147 25.12 -17.03 -14.78
N SER A 148 25.56 -16.25 -15.76
CA SER A 148 24.74 -15.79 -16.88
C SER A 148 24.40 -16.90 -17.89
N ALA A 149 24.90 -18.13 -17.73
CA ALA A 149 24.70 -19.20 -18.72
C ALA A 149 23.30 -19.85 -18.66
N ASN A 150 22.53 -19.60 -17.59
CA ASN A 150 21.20 -20.19 -17.36
C ASN A 150 20.04 -19.17 -17.43
N ALA A 151 20.28 -17.99 -18.00
CA ALA A 151 19.24 -16.98 -18.19
C ALA A 151 18.17 -17.46 -19.19
N LEU A 152 16.90 -17.33 -18.81
CA LEU A 152 15.72 -17.69 -19.56
C LEU A 152 15.09 -16.45 -20.19
N SER A 153 14.42 -16.65 -21.31
CA SER A 153 13.42 -15.71 -21.80
C SER A 153 12.14 -15.77 -20.99
N LEU A 154 11.26 -14.79 -21.17
CA LEU A 154 9.90 -14.86 -20.60
C LEU A 154 9.17 -16.14 -21.08
N GLU A 155 9.40 -16.55 -22.33
CA GLU A 155 8.89 -17.82 -22.85
C GLU A 155 9.60 -19.02 -22.20
N GLY A 156 10.90 -18.91 -21.96
CA GLY A 156 11.69 -19.89 -21.21
C GLY A 156 11.15 -20.12 -19.80
N LEU A 157 10.78 -19.07 -19.06
CA LEU A 157 10.08 -19.17 -17.78
C LEU A 157 8.80 -19.97 -17.90
N ASN A 158 7.98 -19.57 -18.88
CA ASN A 158 6.66 -20.10 -19.05
C ASN A 158 6.67 -21.59 -19.45
N ASN A 159 7.81 -22.08 -19.95
CA ASN A 159 8.05 -23.50 -20.24
C ASN A 159 8.70 -24.28 -19.08
N LYS A 160 9.06 -23.62 -17.97
CA LYS A 160 9.78 -24.22 -16.83
C LYS A 160 8.93 -24.44 -15.57
N TRP A 161 7.66 -24.06 -15.57
CA TRP A 161 6.80 -24.21 -14.39
C TRP A 161 6.73 -25.62 -13.81
N GLY A 162 6.87 -26.66 -14.64
CA GLY A 162 6.89 -28.05 -14.19
C GLY A 162 8.15 -28.46 -13.41
N THR A 163 9.15 -27.58 -13.28
CA THR A 163 10.38 -27.82 -12.51
C THR A 163 10.48 -26.96 -11.26
N ILE A 164 9.47 -26.14 -10.96
CA ILE A 164 9.46 -25.27 -9.78
C ILE A 164 8.92 -26.06 -8.57
N GLU A 165 9.69 -26.08 -7.50
CA GLU A 165 9.40 -26.77 -6.25
C GLU A 165 9.29 -25.78 -5.06
N PRO A 166 8.69 -26.20 -3.91
CA PRO A 166 8.70 -25.39 -2.69
C PRO A 166 10.11 -24.91 -2.30
N GLY A 167 10.25 -23.60 -2.09
CA GLY A 167 11.52 -22.95 -1.74
C GLY A 167 12.28 -22.36 -2.92
N ASP A 168 11.88 -22.66 -4.15
CA ASP A 168 12.51 -22.10 -5.33
C ASP A 168 12.31 -20.59 -5.44
N VAL A 169 13.30 -19.94 -6.05
CA VAL A 169 13.32 -18.49 -6.24
C VAL A 169 13.41 -18.16 -7.72
N ILE A 170 12.51 -17.29 -8.17
CA ILE A 170 12.50 -16.70 -9.49
C ILE A 170 13.13 -15.31 -9.38
N TYR A 171 14.26 -15.14 -10.04
CA TYR A 171 15.13 -13.98 -9.91
C TYR A 171 15.03 -13.05 -11.12
N PHE A 172 14.94 -11.75 -10.83
CA PHE A 172 14.94 -10.68 -11.83
C PHE A 172 16.10 -9.72 -11.55
N PHE A 173 16.84 -9.25 -12.56
CA PHE A 173 17.97 -8.37 -12.26
C PHE A 173 17.50 -6.94 -12.04
N TRP A 174 18.10 -6.24 -11.08
CA TRP A 174 17.78 -4.82 -10.84
C TRP A 174 17.98 -3.98 -12.10
N GLY A 175 16.96 -3.18 -12.43
CA GLY A 175 16.90 -2.33 -13.62
C GLY A 175 16.30 -3.00 -14.86
N ASP A 176 16.01 -4.30 -14.83
CA ASP A 176 15.44 -5.00 -15.98
C ASP A 176 14.04 -4.49 -16.33
N THR A 177 13.72 -4.52 -17.61
CA THR A 177 12.34 -4.41 -18.10
C THR A 177 11.98 -5.70 -18.83
N ILE A 178 10.97 -6.39 -18.33
CA ILE A 178 10.47 -7.66 -18.87
C ILE A 178 9.14 -7.34 -19.53
N ALA A 179 9.13 -7.33 -20.86
CA ALA A 179 7.93 -7.10 -21.66
C ALA A 179 7.88 -8.07 -22.85
N PRO A 180 6.69 -8.46 -23.33
CA PRO A 180 6.58 -9.27 -24.55
C PRO A 180 7.22 -8.55 -25.75
N VAL A 181 7.93 -9.32 -26.58
CA VAL A 181 8.60 -8.80 -27.80
C VAL A 181 7.59 -8.51 -28.93
N TYR A 182 6.41 -9.13 -28.91
CA TYR A 182 5.42 -9.04 -29.99
C TYR A 182 4.28 -8.08 -29.69
N THR A 183 4.02 -7.19 -30.65
CA THR A 183 2.84 -6.34 -30.72
C THR A 183 1.80 -7.00 -31.63
N THR A 184 0.65 -7.38 -31.06
CA THR A 184 -0.63 -7.62 -31.75
C THR A 184 -0.77 -8.95 -32.53
N ASP A 185 -1.91 -9.61 -32.32
CA ASP A 185 -2.59 -10.63 -33.12
C ASP A 185 -1.99 -12.04 -33.33
N ASP A 186 -0.68 -12.28 -33.16
CA ASP A 186 -0.09 -13.62 -33.42
C ASP A 186 0.16 -14.47 -32.17
N TYR A 187 -0.29 -14.00 -30.99
CA TYR A 187 -0.28 -14.80 -29.78
C TYR A 187 -1.47 -15.77 -29.72
N GLN A 188 -1.67 -16.52 -30.81
CA GLN A 188 -2.52 -17.70 -30.81
C GLN A 188 -1.79 -18.80 -30.06
N ILE A 189 -1.99 -18.85 -28.76
CA ILE A 189 -1.68 -20.05 -28.00
C ILE A 189 -2.56 -21.17 -28.58
N PRO A 190 -1.98 -22.30 -29.00
CA PRO A 190 -2.77 -23.42 -29.48
C PRO A 190 -3.72 -23.88 -28.38
N GLY A 191 -5.03 -23.76 -28.61
CA GLY A 191 -6.06 -24.21 -27.67
C GLY A 191 -6.86 -23.06 -27.07
N ASN A 192 -8.17 -23.26 -27.02
CA ASN A 192 -9.21 -22.30 -26.69
C ASN A 192 -9.18 -21.83 -25.21
N LEU A 193 -8.15 -21.08 -24.79
CA LEU A 193 -8.05 -20.48 -23.46
C LEU A 193 -8.07 -18.96 -23.57
N SER A 194 -9.23 -18.38 -23.36
CA SER A 194 -9.39 -16.93 -23.23
C SER A 194 -8.62 -16.42 -22.00
N ARG A 195 -7.67 -15.49 -22.24
CA ARG A 195 -6.95 -14.63 -21.26
C ARG A 195 -5.75 -15.30 -20.57
N ILE A 196 -4.54 -14.88 -20.92
CA ILE A 196 -3.26 -15.42 -20.42
C ILE A 196 -2.39 -14.25 -19.93
N GLY A 197 -1.77 -14.41 -18.75
CA GLY A 197 -0.86 -13.42 -18.19
C GLY A 197 0.51 -13.38 -18.87
N ILE A 198 1.27 -12.30 -18.68
CA ILE A 198 2.69 -12.19 -19.10
C ILE A 198 3.50 -13.27 -18.38
N ILE A 199 3.39 -13.33 -17.06
CA ILE A 199 3.87 -14.43 -16.23
C ILE A 199 2.73 -15.43 -16.02
N ARG A 200 2.89 -16.65 -16.52
CA ARG A 200 1.82 -17.67 -16.59
C ARG A 200 1.93 -18.70 -15.49
N ILE A 201 1.83 -18.22 -14.26
CA ILE A 201 1.88 -19.11 -13.10
C ILE A 201 0.79 -20.18 -13.26
N PRO A 202 1.13 -21.48 -13.23
CA PRO A 202 0.14 -22.53 -13.39
C PRO A 202 -0.81 -22.54 -12.19
N ASN A 203 -2.03 -23.03 -12.44
CA ASN A 203 -2.98 -23.24 -11.36
C ASN A 203 -2.43 -24.23 -10.33
N GLY A 204 -2.61 -23.92 -9.05
CA GLY A 204 -2.18 -24.75 -7.94
C GLY A 204 -0.70 -24.65 -7.58
N LEU A 205 0.06 -23.67 -8.12
CA LEU A 205 1.45 -23.47 -7.71
C LEU A 205 1.52 -23.27 -6.19
N THR A 206 2.24 -24.15 -5.51
CA THR A 206 2.23 -24.23 -4.05
C THR A 206 3.63 -24.44 -3.51
N GLY A 207 4.11 -23.51 -2.69
CA GLY A 207 5.24 -23.73 -1.77
C GLY A 207 4.77 -24.41 -0.48
N ASP A 208 5.53 -24.29 0.60
CA ASP A 208 5.10 -24.74 1.92
C ASP A 208 5.39 -23.71 3.03
N SER A 209 4.96 -24.00 4.27
CA SER A 209 5.07 -23.07 5.40
C SER A 209 6.49 -22.65 5.75
N LEU A 210 7.50 -23.43 5.37
CA LEU A 210 8.92 -23.16 5.58
C LEU A 210 9.61 -22.72 4.28
N ASN A 211 9.16 -23.23 3.13
CA ASN A 211 9.80 -23.07 1.83
C ASN A 211 8.84 -22.37 0.86
N TRP A 212 8.79 -21.04 0.95
CA TRP A 212 7.96 -20.20 0.06
C TRP A 212 8.60 -20.09 -1.31
N ILE A 213 7.78 -20.19 -2.37
CA ILE A 213 8.22 -19.84 -3.72
C ILE A 213 8.26 -18.31 -3.82
N THR A 214 9.40 -17.75 -4.22
CA THR A 214 9.61 -16.30 -4.13
C THR A 214 10.04 -15.71 -5.47
N PHE A 215 9.37 -14.62 -5.88
CA PHE A 215 9.73 -13.77 -7.00
C PHE A 215 10.41 -12.51 -6.44
N LYS A 216 11.70 -12.30 -6.72
CA LYS A 216 12.45 -11.17 -6.16
C LYS A 216 13.63 -10.74 -7.03
N PRO A 217 14.17 -9.53 -6.83
CA PRO A 217 15.38 -9.13 -7.53
C PRO A 217 16.64 -9.83 -7.01
N TYR A 218 17.67 -9.90 -7.85
CA TYR A 218 19.04 -10.29 -7.48
C TYR A 218 20.08 -9.28 -7.97
N GLY A 219 21.30 -9.41 -7.46
CA GLY A 219 22.40 -8.49 -7.73
C GLY A 219 22.32 -7.22 -6.89
N ASN A 220 23.26 -6.30 -7.12
CA ASN A 220 23.30 -5.02 -6.40
C ASN A 220 22.35 -4.00 -7.05
N ALA A 221 21.49 -3.39 -6.23
CA ALA A 221 20.57 -2.35 -6.66
C ALA A 221 21.30 -1.13 -7.24
N ASN A 222 22.40 -0.64 -6.65
CA ASN A 222 23.24 0.47 -7.17
C ASN A 222 22.44 1.64 -7.80
N GLY A 223 21.35 2.09 -7.16
CA GLY A 223 20.48 3.16 -7.68
C GLY A 223 19.61 2.80 -8.89
N ARG A 224 19.55 1.52 -9.28
CA ARG A 224 18.70 1.00 -10.33
C ARG A 224 17.27 0.81 -9.84
N ASN A 225 16.34 0.91 -10.77
CA ASN A 225 14.92 0.71 -10.50
C ASN A 225 14.61 -0.76 -10.19
N LYS A 226 13.50 -1.01 -9.48
CA LYS A 226 12.91 -2.34 -9.36
C LYS A 226 12.74 -2.97 -10.73
N PRO A 227 12.97 -4.29 -10.90
CA PRO A 227 12.67 -4.99 -12.15
C PRO A 227 11.22 -4.74 -12.55
N TYR A 228 11.02 -4.34 -13.80
CA TYR A 228 9.75 -3.86 -14.31
C TYR A 228 9.12 -4.86 -15.27
N ILE A 229 8.08 -5.55 -14.82
CA ILE A 229 7.33 -6.51 -15.63
C ILE A 229 6.13 -5.76 -16.21
N SER A 230 6.12 -5.59 -17.54
CA SER A 230 5.26 -4.63 -18.20
C SER A 230 4.57 -5.19 -19.43
N ASP A 231 3.31 -4.82 -19.56
CA ASP A 231 2.47 -5.06 -20.71
C ASP A 231 2.47 -3.96 -21.78
N THR A 232 3.40 -3.00 -21.73
CA THR A 232 3.42 -1.85 -22.65
C THR A 232 3.35 -2.24 -24.15
N ASN A 233 3.82 -3.43 -24.52
CA ASN A 233 3.80 -3.91 -25.91
C ASN A 233 2.53 -4.72 -26.27
N VAL A 234 1.61 -4.91 -25.33
CA VAL A 234 0.40 -5.73 -25.51
C VAL A 234 -0.81 -4.82 -25.72
N THR A 235 -1.45 -4.94 -26.87
CA THR A 235 -2.61 -4.11 -27.26
C THR A 235 -3.96 -4.79 -27.03
N CYS A 236 -3.97 -6.12 -26.87
CA CYS A 236 -5.17 -6.89 -26.53
C CYS A 236 -5.34 -6.98 -25.00
N TYR A 237 -6.54 -7.34 -24.52
CA TYR A 237 -6.77 -7.54 -23.09
C TYR A 237 -5.90 -8.68 -22.56
N HIS A 238 -5.13 -8.42 -21.50
CA HIS A 238 -4.22 -9.37 -20.89
C HIS A 238 -4.03 -9.03 -19.40
N GLN A 239 -3.34 -9.92 -18.67
CA GLN A 239 -2.87 -9.67 -17.31
C GLN A 239 -1.34 -9.71 -17.26
N THR A 240 -0.74 -9.13 -16.23
CA THR A 240 0.70 -9.23 -15.99
C THR A 240 1.02 -10.50 -15.22
N VAL A 241 0.17 -10.81 -14.24
CA VAL A 241 0.16 -12.09 -13.54
C VAL A 241 -1.25 -12.65 -13.56
N ARG A 242 -1.39 -13.91 -14.00
CA ARG A 242 -2.64 -14.65 -13.89
C ARG A 242 -2.34 -16.01 -13.25
N SER A 243 -3.08 -16.37 -12.21
CA SER A 243 -3.00 -17.70 -11.59
C SER A 243 -4.33 -18.14 -11.01
N GLY A 244 -4.60 -19.45 -11.07
CA GLY A 244 -5.78 -20.09 -10.53
C GLY A 244 -5.46 -20.97 -9.32
N GLY A 245 -5.69 -20.46 -8.12
CA GLY A 245 -5.27 -21.06 -6.86
C GLY A 245 -3.74 -21.15 -6.70
N MET A 246 -3.23 -20.64 -5.59
CA MET A 246 -1.81 -20.46 -5.36
C MET A 246 -1.57 -20.38 -3.85
N ALA A 247 -0.51 -21.03 -3.36
CA ALA A 247 -0.21 -21.01 -1.94
C ALA A 247 1.29 -20.88 -1.60
N TYR A 248 1.61 -20.16 -0.52
CA TYR A 248 2.99 -19.90 -0.07
C TYR A 248 3.86 -19.28 -1.18
N VAL A 249 3.35 -18.21 -1.78
CA VAL A 249 4.02 -17.46 -2.86
C VAL A 249 4.22 -16.00 -2.47
N ALA A 250 5.43 -15.47 -2.72
CA ALA A 250 5.77 -14.09 -2.43
C ALA A 250 6.31 -13.35 -3.65
N PHE A 251 5.87 -12.12 -3.86
CA PHE A 251 6.45 -11.13 -4.77
C PHE A 251 7.09 -10.02 -3.94
N VAL A 252 8.36 -9.73 -4.19
CA VAL A 252 9.14 -8.80 -3.36
C VAL A 252 9.95 -7.85 -4.23
N ASN A 253 9.85 -6.54 -4.00
CA ASN A 253 10.66 -5.52 -4.69
C ASN A 253 10.56 -5.56 -6.23
N LEU A 254 9.36 -5.83 -6.74
CA LEU A 254 9.08 -5.85 -8.18
C LEU A 254 8.15 -4.70 -8.57
N LYS A 255 8.29 -4.23 -9.81
CA LYS A 255 7.38 -3.26 -10.41
C LYS A 255 6.57 -3.93 -11.51
N PHE A 256 5.29 -3.61 -11.58
CA PHE A 256 4.35 -4.17 -12.53
C PHE A 256 3.62 -3.07 -13.30
N ARG A 257 3.31 -3.34 -14.57
CA ARG A 257 2.26 -2.64 -15.31
C ARG A 257 1.29 -3.67 -15.85
N GLY A 258 -0.01 -3.43 -15.65
CA GLY A 258 -1.10 -4.36 -15.97
C GLY A 258 -1.66 -5.11 -14.75
N GLU A 259 -2.82 -5.74 -14.93
CA GLU A 259 -3.61 -6.36 -13.86
C GLU A 259 -2.98 -7.66 -13.35
N HIS A 260 -3.05 -7.90 -12.05
CA HIS A 260 -2.79 -9.19 -11.43
C HIS A 260 -4.12 -9.87 -11.09
N LEU A 261 -4.51 -10.91 -11.83
CA LEU A 261 -5.76 -11.62 -11.59
C LEU A 261 -5.50 -12.98 -10.95
N LEU A 262 -5.85 -13.10 -9.67
CA LEU A 262 -5.69 -14.30 -8.87
C LEU A 262 -7.07 -14.88 -8.54
N ARG A 263 -7.34 -16.08 -9.04
CA ARG A 263 -8.67 -16.72 -8.97
C ARG A 263 -8.62 -17.96 -8.10
N ALA A 264 -9.22 -17.92 -6.90
CA ALA A 264 -9.19 -19.05 -5.98
C ALA A 264 -9.91 -20.29 -6.55
N GLN A 265 -11.07 -20.08 -7.19
CA GLN A 265 -11.92 -21.13 -7.74
C GLN A 265 -11.26 -22.01 -8.82
N ASP A 266 -10.23 -21.48 -9.50
CA ASP A 266 -9.59 -22.15 -10.64
C ASP A 266 -8.67 -23.30 -10.18
N SER A 267 -8.40 -23.40 -8.86
CA SER A 267 -7.92 -24.62 -8.18
C SER A 267 -8.50 -24.68 -6.77
N ALA A 268 -9.73 -25.20 -6.66
CA ALA A 268 -10.50 -25.16 -5.41
C ALA A 268 -9.88 -25.93 -4.23
N SER A 269 -9.08 -26.96 -4.50
CA SER A 269 -8.36 -27.71 -3.46
C SER A 269 -7.17 -26.93 -2.88
N VAL A 270 -6.61 -26.00 -3.64
CA VAL A 270 -5.48 -25.16 -3.21
C VAL A 270 -5.96 -23.82 -2.68
N GLY A 271 -6.95 -23.19 -3.32
CA GLY A 271 -7.41 -21.85 -2.98
C GLY A 271 -6.32 -20.77 -3.14
N LEU A 272 -6.49 -19.60 -2.56
CA LEU A 272 -5.47 -18.54 -2.49
C LEU A 272 -5.01 -18.36 -1.05
N ASN A 273 -3.88 -18.96 -0.69
CA ASN A 273 -3.50 -19.15 0.70
C ASN A 273 -2.05 -18.74 0.97
N ASN A 274 -1.80 -17.84 1.92
CA ASN A 274 -0.42 -17.40 2.24
C ASN A 274 0.27 -16.78 1.01
N ILE A 275 -0.28 -15.67 0.52
CA ILE A 275 0.28 -14.92 -0.61
C ILE A 275 0.82 -13.59 -0.08
N ARG A 276 2.00 -13.18 -0.55
CA ARG A 276 2.64 -11.92 -0.14
C ARG A 276 3.02 -11.06 -1.33
N TYR A 277 2.69 -9.78 -1.24
CA TYR A 277 3.30 -8.71 -2.03
C TYR A 277 3.98 -7.76 -1.05
N ILE A 278 5.30 -7.61 -1.16
CA ILE A 278 6.10 -6.80 -0.25
C ILE A 278 6.91 -5.80 -1.06
N SER A 279 6.73 -4.51 -0.77
CA SER A 279 7.48 -3.43 -1.41
C SER A 279 7.39 -3.47 -2.96
N CYS A 280 6.21 -3.80 -3.50
CA CYS A 280 5.95 -3.85 -4.93
C CYS A 280 5.30 -2.55 -5.44
N ASP A 281 5.62 -2.17 -6.68
CA ASP A 281 5.03 -1.00 -7.32
C ASP A 281 4.12 -1.44 -8.47
N PHE A 282 2.93 -0.85 -8.58
CA PHE A 282 1.93 -1.13 -9.60
C PHE A 282 1.60 0.16 -10.33
N ASN A 283 1.89 0.19 -11.63
CA ASN A 283 1.55 1.30 -12.50
C ASN A 283 0.44 0.85 -13.44
N ASN A 284 -0.67 1.58 -13.56
CA ASN A 284 -1.71 1.27 -14.52
C ASN A 284 -2.28 -0.16 -14.31
N ASN A 285 -3.11 -0.27 -13.26
CA ASN A 285 -3.84 -1.43 -12.71
C ASN A 285 -3.29 -1.88 -11.35
N GLY A 286 -3.83 -2.96 -10.80
CA GLY A 286 -3.44 -3.49 -9.49
C GLY A 286 -3.78 -4.97 -9.34
N ILE A 287 -4.25 -5.38 -8.17
CA ILE A 287 -4.40 -6.79 -7.81
C ILE A 287 -5.88 -7.14 -7.55
N VAL A 288 -6.37 -8.13 -8.28
CA VAL A 288 -7.71 -8.70 -8.11
C VAL A 288 -7.58 -10.09 -7.51
N PHE A 289 -8.07 -10.25 -6.29
CA PHE A 289 -8.25 -11.52 -5.62
C PHE A 289 -9.73 -11.90 -5.68
N THR A 290 -10.06 -12.95 -6.42
CA THR A 290 -11.47 -13.27 -6.69
C THR A 290 -11.78 -14.75 -6.53
N ASN A 291 -13.03 -15.00 -6.16
CA ASN A 291 -13.64 -16.32 -6.08
C ASN A 291 -14.94 -16.33 -6.88
N GLY A 292 -15.43 -17.53 -7.21
CA GLY A 292 -16.49 -17.68 -8.19
C GLY A 292 -17.83 -17.22 -7.65
N TYR A 293 -18.40 -16.18 -8.25
CA TYR A 293 -19.79 -15.81 -8.06
C TYR A 293 -20.71 -16.89 -8.64
N SER A 294 -21.51 -17.54 -7.80
CA SER A 294 -22.71 -18.26 -8.27
C SER A 294 -23.94 -17.44 -7.89
N LEU A 295 -24.49 -16.70 -8.87
CA LEU A 295 -25.76 -15.97 -8.74
C LEU A 295 -26.98 -16.91 -8.62
N ALA A 296 -26.78 -18.23 -8.62
CA ALA A 296 -27.85 -19.23 -8.65
C ALA A 296 -28.61 -19.40 -7.32
N TYR A 297 -28.19 -18.74 -6.23
CA TYR A 297 -28.85 -18.84 -4.93
C TYR A 297 -29.34 -17.48 -4.45
N ALA A 298 -30.30 -16.92 -5.20
CA ALA A 298 -31.05 -15.72 -4.82
C ALA A 298 -31.97 -15.90 -3.58
N ASN A 299 -31.85 -17.00 -2.83
CA ASN A 299 -32.54 -17.21 -1.57
C ASN A 299 -31.54 -17.85 -0.60
N PHE A 300 -31.04 -17.07 0.36
CA PHE A 300 -30.20 -17.51 1.49
C PHE A 300 -30.69 -18.87 2.04
N PRO A 301 -29.82 -19.88 2.28
CA PRO A 301 -28.97 -19.89 3.48
C PRO A 301 -27.60 -20.61 3.36
N GLU A 302 -26.75 -20.40 4.38
CA GLU A 302 -25.41 -20.93 4.66
C GLU A 302 -24.24 -20.42 3.78
N PRO A 303 -23.07 -20.07 4.36
CA PRO A 303 -21.83 -19.90 3.60
C PRO A 303 -21.57 -21.21 2.88
N ASN A 304 -21.69 -21.18 1.55
CA ASN A 304 -21.59 -22.37 0.72
C ASN A 304 -20.20 -23.00 0.95
N THR A 305 -20.18 -24.14 1.62
CA THR A 305 -18.96 -24.85 2.07
C THR A 305 -18.12 -25.44 0.93
N GLY A 306 -18.38 -25.02 -0.32
CA GLY A 306 -17.67 -25.43 -1.54
C GLY A 306 -16.83 -24.32 -2.19
N TRP A 307 -16.57 -23.20 -1.52
CA TRP A 307 -15.69 -22.15 -2.06
C TRP A 307 -14.22 -22.49 -1.84
N ALA A 308 -13.40 -22.21 -2.85
CA ALA A 308 -11.96 -22.30 -2.74
C ALA A 308 -11.47 -21.35 -1.64
N GLU A 309 -10.70 -21.86 -0.67
CA GLU A 309 -10.33 -21.07 0.49
C GLU A 309 -9.43 -19.89 0.11
N MET A 310 -9.68 -18.70 0.66
CA MET A 310 -8.86 -17.52 0.42
C MET A 310 -8.46 -16.83 1.73
N LYS A 311 -7.24 -17.06 2.23
CA LYS A 311 -6.79 -16.54 3.54
C LYS A 311 -5.29 -16.22 3.61
N ASN A 312 -4.91 -15.50 4.66
CA ASN A 312 -3.52 -15.17 4.99
C ASN A 312 -2.80 -14.41 3.86
N ILE A 313 -3.46 -13.44 3.26
CA ILE A 313 -2.91 -12.65 2.16
C ILE A 313 -2.37 -11.33 2.71
N THR A 314 -1.17 -10.95 2.30
CA THR A 314 -0.52 -9.70 2.74
C THR A 314 -0.09 -8.88 1.53
N VAL A 315 -0.50 -7.62 1.48
CA VAL A 315 0.03 -6.61 0.56
C VAL A 315 0.55 -5.48 1.42
N TYR A 316 1.86 -5.30 1.44
CA TYR A 316 2.52 -4.47 2.43
C TYR A 316 3.64 -3.63 1.84
N ASP A 317 3.68 -2.35 2.19
CA ASP A 317 4.64 -1.37 1.67
C ASP A 317 4.61 -1.24 0.13
N CYS A 318 3.47 -1.55 -0.50
CA CYS A 318 3.32 -1.46 -1.94
C CYS A 318 2.83 -0.06 -2.38
N ALA A 319 3.16 0.35 -3.60
CA ALA A 319 2.66 1.59 -4.18
C ALA A 319 1.85 1.34 -5.46
N PHE A 320 0.72 2.02 -5.60
CA PHE A 320 -0.21 1.92 -6.73
C PHE A 320 -0.37 3.29 -7.36
N TYR A 321 -0.14 3.38 -8.67
CA TYR A 321 -0.12 4.62 -9.44
C TYR A 321 -1.04 4.51 -10.64
N GLU A 322 -1.93 5.50 -10.80
CA GLU A 322 -2.67 5.76 -12.05
C GLU A 322 -3.39 4.52 -12.59
N SER A 323 -4.29 3.90 -11.81
CA SER A 323 -5.06 2.77 -12.36
C SER A 323 -5.99 3.27 -13.48
N SER A 324 -6.24 2.44 -14.51
CA SER A 324 -7.04 2.84 -15.68
C SER A 324 -8.20 1.91 -16.02
N THR A 325 -8.42 0.84 -15.23
CA THR A 325 -9.48 -0.14 -15.43
C THR A 325 -10.63 0.04 -14.43
N SER A 326 -11.82 -0.41 -14.81
CA SER A 326 -13.06 -0.31 -14.01
C SER A 326 -13.10 -1.17 -12.73
N GLU A 327 -11.97 -1.68 -12.25
CA GLU A 327 -11.86 -2.44 -11.00
C GLU A 327 -10.72 -1.83 -10.16
N GLY A 328 -10.95 -1.61 -8.87
CA GLY A 328 -10.07 -0.89 -7.94
C GLY A 328 -8.62 -1.39 -7.89
N CYS A 329 -7.72 -0.58 -7.31
CA CYS A 329 -6.29 -0.93 -7.20
C CYS A 329 -6.07 -2.26 -6.47
N ILE A 330 -6.84 -2.52 -5.42
CA ILE A 330 -6.94 -3.85 -4.82
C ILE A 330 -8.41 -4.20 -4.67
N ASN A 331 -8.85 -5.26 -5.35
CA ASN A 331 -10.21 -5.79 -5.21
C ASN A 331 -10.17 -7.20 -4.63
N VAL A 332 -10.95 -7.43 -3.58
CA VAL A 332 -11.05 -8.72 -2.90
C VAL A 332 -12.51 -9.16 -2.85
N THR A 333 -12.84 -10.17 -3.63
CA THR A 333 -14.19 -10.74 -3.70
C THR A 333 -14.27 -12.09 -2.99
N LEU A 334 -15.19 -12.21 -2.02
CA LEU A 334 -15.44 -13.43 -1.24
C LEU A 334 -14.18 -13.97 -0.52
N PRO A 335 -13.45 -13.15 0.27
CA PRO A 335 -12.36 -13.64 1.10
C PRO A 335 -12.86 -14.52 2.25
N HIS A 336 -11.98 -15.39 2.73
CA HIS A 336 -12.20 -16.10 3.98
C HIS A 336 -11.67 -15.29 5.17
N SER A 337 -10.35 -15.21 5.38
CA SER A 337 -9.82 -14.57 6.59
C SER A 337 -8.38 -14.05 6.51
N ASN A 338 -7.99 -13.24 7.49
CA ASN A 338 -6.60 -12.84 7.76
C ASN A 338 -5.89 -12.16 6.59
N PHE A 339 -6.53 -11.14 6.03
CA PHE A 339 -5.84 -10.28 5.06
C PHE A 339 -5.17 -9.14 5.79
N ARG A 340 -3.97 -8.75 5.33
CA ARG A 340 -3.26 -7.60 5.84
C ARG A 340 -2.88 -6.67 4.71
N PHE A 341 -3.47 -5.48 4.72
CA PHE A 341 -3.16 -4.40 3.80
C PHE A 341 -2.55 -3.27 4.61
N GLY A 342 -1.23 -3.08 4.53
CA GLY A 342 -0.66 -1.98 5.28
C GLY A 342 0.57 -1.32 4.72
N TYR A 343 0.75 -0.05 5.12
CA TYR A 343 1.81 0.82 4.59
C TYR A 343 1.77 1.00 3.08
N ASN A 344 0.63 0.71 2.44
CA ASN A 344 0.51 0.87 1.00
C ASN A 344 0.19 2.33 0.65
N LYS A 345 0.61 2.75 -0.53
CA LYS A 345 0.37 4.10 -1.06
C LYS A 345 -0.43 4.00 -2.34
N PHE A 346 -1.53 4.75 -2.42
CA PHE A 346 -2.42 4.76 -3.57
C PHE A 346 -2.52 6.18 -4.12
N TYR A 347 -2.08 6.36 -5.35
CA TYR A 347 -2.09 7.63 -6.06
C TYR A 347 -2.98 7.51 -7.30
N HIS A 348 -4.09 8.25 -7.28
CA HIS A 348 -5.10 8.27 -8.32
C HIS A 348 -5.66 6.87 -8.70
N PRO A 349 -6.30 6.14 -7.77
CA PRO A 349 -7.18 5.04 -8.14
C PRO A 349 -8.34 5.52 -9.03
N CYS A 350 -8.55 4.91 -10.20
CA CYS A 350 -9.70 5.22 -11.06
C CYS A 350 -11.03 4.61 -10.58
N GLU A 351 -11.00 3.70 -9.59
CA GLU A 351 -12.15 3.22 -8.83
C GLU A 351 -11.81 3.28 -7.33
N GLU A 352 -11.92 2.19 -6.56
CA GLU A 352 -11.46 2.13 -5.17
C GLU A 352 -9.95 1.95 -5.03
N ALA A 353 -9.36 2.51 -3.97
CA ALA A 353 -7.99 2.16 -3.59
C ALA A 353 -7.94 0.71 -3.04
N LEU A 354 -8.90 0.38 -2.18
CA LEU A 354 -9.07 -0.95 -1.61
C LEU A 354 -10.55 -1.28 -1.48
N ASP A 355 -11.00 -2.37 -2.11
CA ASP A 355 -12.36 -2.91 -1.99
C ASP A 355 -12.33 -4.34 -1.45
N ILE A 356 -12.98 -4.58 -0.30
CA ILE A 356 -13.03 -5.90 0.35
C ILE A 356 -14.48 -6.29 0.63
N ALA A 357 -14.92 -7.34 -0.06
CA ALA A 357 -16.27 -7.89 -0.01
C ALA A 357 -16.38 -9.12 0.92
N GLY A 358 -16.29 -8.90 2.23
CA GLY A 358 -16.54 -9.89 3.28
C GLY A 358 -15.29 -10.38 4.02
N GLY A 359 -15.39 -11.57 4.62
CA GLY A 359 -14.33 -12.24 5.38
C GLY A 359 -14.12 -11.73 6.81
N PHE A 360 -13.14 -12.29 7.52
CA PHE A 360 -12.87 -11.89 8.91
C PHE A 360 -11.40 -11.84 9.31
N GLY A 361 -11.11 -11.10 10.39
CA GLY A 361 -9.75 -10.99 10.93
C GLY A 361 -8.82 -10.16 10.05
N HIS A 362 -9.38 -9.27 9.22
CA HIS A 362 -8.60 -8.42 8.33
C HIS A 362 -7.94 -7.26 9.09
N ILE A 363 -6.74 -6.88 8.69
CA ILE A 363 -6.00 -5.73 9.22
C ILE A 363 -5.71 -4.78 8.05
N ILE A 364 -6.28 -3.57 8.12
CA ILE A 364 -6.10 -2.50 7.14
C ILE A 364 -5.45 -1.33 7.87
N GLU A 365 -4.14 -1.14 7.67
CA GLU A 365 -3.36 -0.26 8.53
C GLU A 365 -2.34 0.62 7.81
N TYR A 366 -2.21 1.87 8.24
CA TYR A 366 -1.14 2.76 7.78
C TYR A 366 -1.08 2.97 6.27
N ASN A 367 -2.20 2.79 5.56
CA ASN A 367 -2.27 3.05 4.13
C ASN A 367 -2.46 4.55 3.88
N PHE A 368 -1.88 5.04 2.79
CA PHE A 368 -2.08 6.39 2.29
C PHE A 368 -2.85 6.34 0.97
N VAL A 369 -3.94 7.10 0.86
CA VAL A 369 -4.75 7.21 -0.35
C VAL A 369 -4.90 8.69 -0.73
N SER A 370 -4.66 9.01 -2.00
CA SER A 370 -4.88 10.33 -2.57
C SER A 370 -5.60 10.23 -3.91
N ASP A 371 -6.68 11.01 -4.07
CA ASP A 371 -7.41 11.19 -5.34
C ASP A 371 -8.06 9.92 -5.91
N ALA A 372 -8.60 9.03 -5.08
CA ALA A 372 -9.42 7.94 -5.60
C ALA A 372 -10.69 8.50 -6.26
N THR A 373 -11.03 8.00 -7.45
CA THR A 373 -12.20 8.46 -8.22
C THR A 373 -13.51 7.90 -7.66
N ALA A 374 -13.48 6.66 -7.13
CA ALA A 374 -14.55 6.09 -6.31
C ALA A 374 -14.14 6.13 -4.83
N ASN A 375 -14.46 5.11 -4.01
CA ASN A 375 -14.18 5.17 -2.57
C ASN A 375 -12.67 5.03 -2.26
N GLY A 376 -12.20 5.54 -1.13
CA GLY A 376 -10.81 5.34 -0.70
C GLY A 376 -10.62 3.89 -0.29
N ILE A 377 -11.13 3.55 0.89
CA ILE A 377 -11.17 2.19 1.42
C ILE A 377 -12.63 1.80 1.61
N LYS A 378 -13.05 0.71 0.97
CA LYS A 378 -14.40 0.17 1.03
C LYS A 378 -14.38 -1.23 1.62
N LEU A 379 -15.12 -1.37 2.72
CA LEU A 379 -15.27 -2.60 3.46
C LEU A 379 -16.76 -2.92 3.50
N HIS A 380 -17.13 -4.05 2.92
CA HIS A 380 -18.53 -4.40 2.78
C HIS A 380 -18.73 -5.91 2.82
N SER A 381 -19.98 -6.33 2.93
CA SER A 381 -20.35 -7.73 3.15
C SER A 381 -21.06 -8.35 1.94
N GLN A 382 -20.67 -7.95 0.73
CA GLN A 382 -21.29 -8.49 -0.48
C GLN A 382 -20.85 -9.93 -0.68
N GLY A 383 -21.80 -10.86 -0.70
CA GLY A 383 -21.54 -12.28 -0.86
C GLY A 383 -21.06 -13.02 0.41
N SER A 384 -20.45 -12.35 1.40
CA SER A 384 -20.15 -12.94 2.72
C SER A 384 -20.08 -11.89 3.83
N GLU A 385 -20.23 -12.30 5.10
CA GLU A 385 -20.11 -11.37 6.24
C GLU A 385 -18.69 -10.76 6.33
N PHE A 386 -18.59 -9.47 6.65
CA PHE A 386 -17.33 -8.82 7.04
C PHE A 386 -17.33 -8.61 8.55
N TYR A 387 -16.39 -9.21 9.29
CA TYR A 387 -16.32 -9.00 10.74
C TYR A 387 -14.94 -9.13 11.37
N ASN A 388 -14.79 -8.66 12.61
CA ASN A 388 -13.54 -8.77 13.37
C ASN A 388 -12.33 -8.12 12.65
N GLY A 389 -12.56 -6.97 12.02
CA GLY A 389 -11.53 -6.21 11.31
C GLY A 389 -10.84 -5.16 12.19
N ILE A 390 -9.58 -4.85 11.89
CA ILE A 390 -8.84 -3.73 12.46
C ILE A 390 -8.53 -2.73 11.34
N ILE A 391 -9.01 -1.50 11.48
CA ILE A 391 -8.82 -0.40 10.53
C ILE A 391 -8.12 0.75 11.26
N ARG A 392 -6.84 1.00 10.99
CA ARG A 392 -6.09 1.97 11.80
C ARG A 392 -5.01 2.75 11.07
N GLY A 393 -4.68 3.95 11.53
CA GLY A 393 -3.51 4.68 11.03
C GLY A 393 -3.59 5.07 9.56
N ASN A 394 -4.73 4.88 8.89
CA ASN A 394 -4.85 5.19 7.47
C ASN A 394 -5.02 6.70 7.26
N VAL A 395 -4.43 7.21 6.19
CA VAL A 395 -4.56 8.60 5.74
C VAL A 395 -5.24 8.61 4.37
N ILE A 396 -6.39 9.27 4.26
CA ILE A 396 -7.18 9.30 3.02
C ILE A 396 -7.52 10.73 2.66
N LEU A 397 -7.04 11.19 1.50
CA LEU A 397 -7.11 12.57 1.06
C LEU A 397 -7.87 12.70 -0.27
N GLN A 398 -8.81 13.64 -0.31
CA GLN A 398 -9.47 14.13 -1.54
C GLN A 398 -10.00 13.05 -2.48
N VAL A 399 -10.69 12.08 -1.91
CA VAL A 399 -11.44 11.04 -2.64
C VAL A 399 -12.73 11.61 -3.24
N GLY A 400 -13.16 11.10 -4.40
CA GLY A 400 -14.50 11.34 -4.96
C GLY A 400 -14.72 12.73 -5.55
N ARG A 401 -13.69 13.33 -6.17
CA ARG A 401 -13.77 14.71 -6.69
C ARG A 401 -14.69 14.89 -7.89
N ILE A 402 -14.73 13.91 -8.79
CA ILE A 402 -15.54 13.95 -10.03
C ILE A 402 -16.91 13.33 -9.79
N ILE A 403 -16.92 12.18 -9.12
CA ILE A 403 -18.13 11.45 -8.73
C ILE A 403 -18.12 11.41 -7.20
N PRO A 404 -19.19 11.83 -6.52
CA PRO A 404 -19.31 11.71 -5.06
C PRO A 404 -18.87 10.34 -4.59
N ALA A 405 -17.85 10.27 -3.73
CA ALA A 405 -17.40 9.00 -3.18
C ALA A 405 -16.81 9.19 -1.78
N THR A 406 -16.68 8.08 -1.05
CA THR A 406 -16.40 8.11 0.39
C THR A 406 -14.94 7.76 0.67
N GLY A 407 -14.28 8.50 1.57
CA GLY A 407 -12.95 8.16 2.05
C GLY A 407 -12.89 6.75 2.67
N LEU A 408 -13.62 6.52 3.75
CA LEU A 408 -13.80 5.20 4.36
C LEU A 408 -15.27 4.76 4.32
N ALA A 409 -15.58 3.76 3.50
CA ALA A 409 -16.91 3.16 3.43
C ALA A 409 -16.97 1.85 4.23
N MET A 410 -17.87 1.78 5.20
CA MET A 410 -18.11 0.59 6.02
C MET A 410 -19.60 0.21 5.98
N GLN A 411 -19.90 -0.82 5.18
CA GLN A 411 -21.27 -1.24 4.85
C GLN A 411 -21.56 -2.62 5.42
N ASN A 412 -22.52 -2.73 6.34
CA ASN A 412 -22.94 -4.00 6.96
C ASN A 412 -21.80 -4.78 7.65
N VAL A 413 -20.78 -4.07 8.14
CA VAL A 413 -19.62 -4.67 8.82
C VAL A 413 -19.80 -4.70 10.34
N ARG A 414 -19.33 -5.75 11.01
CA ARG A 414 -19.51 -5.90 12.48
C ARG A 414 -18.24 -6.28 13.23
N ASP A 415 -18.25 -6.08 14.54
CA ASP A 415 -17.16 -6.49 15.44
C ASP A 415 -15.79 -5.87 15.08
N CYS A 416 -15.78 -4.72 14.39
CA CYS A 416 -14.54 -4.09 13.93
C CYS A 416 -14.05 -3.01 14.89
N LYS A 417 -12.73 -2.80 14.92
CA LYS A 417 -12.09 -1.65 15.57
C LYS A 417 -11.56 -0.68 14.53
N VAL A 418 -12.01 0.56 14.57
CA VAL A 418 -11.63 1.63 13.65
C VAL A 418 -11.02 2.76 14.45
N TYR A 419 -9.71 2.95 14.37
CA TYR A 419 -9.07 3.95 15.22
C TYR A 419 -7.85 4.63 14.64
N ASN A 420 -7.65 5.88 15.07
CA ASN A 420 -6.47 6.64 14.69
C ASN A 420 -6.29 6.75 13.16
N ASN A 421 -7.39 6.90 12.41
CA ASN A 421 -7.34 7.22 10.98
C ASN A 421 -7.48 8.74 10.79
N THR A 422 -6.82 9.32 9.79
CA THR A 422 -7.00 10.72 9.38
C THR A 422 -7.59 10.77 7.98
N ILE A 423 -8.83 11.24 7.86
CA ILE A 423 -9.56 11.23 6.59
C ILE A 423 -10.02 12.64 6.30
N SER A 424 -9.55 13.21 5.18
CA SER A 424 -9.86 14.56 4.73
C SER A 424 -10.36 14.53 3.28
N THR A 425 -11.67 14.45 3.10
CA THR A 425 -12.35 14.40 1.79
C THR A 425 -13.77 14.95 1.95
N PRO A 426 -14.42 15.46 0.89
CA PRO A 426 -15.81 15.90 0.95
C PRO A 426 -16.78 14.95 1.66
N TYR A 427 -16.63 13.63 1.46
CA TYR A 427 -17.31 12.60 2.25
C TYR A 427 -16.29 11.72 2.97
N ALA A 428 -15.99 12.06 4.24
CA ALA A 428 -14.98 11.37 5.04
C ALA A 428 -15.31 9.90 5.27
N ALA A 429 -16.54 9.59 5.67
CA ALA A 429 -16.90 8.23 6.02
C ALA A 429 -18.34 7.88 5.68
N TYR A 430 -18.60 6.58 5.55
CA TYR A 430 -19.93 6.00 5.50
C TYR A 430 -20.00 4.90 6.56
N PHE A 431 -20.99 4.98 7.43
CA PHE A 431 -21.30 3.95 8.40
C PHE A 431 -22.76 3.54 8.29
N GLY A 432 -23.02 2.24 8.18
CA GLY A 432 -24.38 1.76 8.27
C GLY A 432 -24.68 0.52 7.47
N ASN A 433 -25.98 0.26 7.36
CA ASN A 433 -26.52 -0.84 6.57
C ASN A 433 -26.86 -0.36 5.17
N ARG A 434 -26.38 -1.10 4.17
CA ARG A 434 -26.91 -1.12 2.81
C ARG A 434 -28.04 -2.17 2.76
N ASP A 435 -29.16 -1.81 2.14
CA ASP A 435 -30.34 -2.67 2.03
C ASP A 435 -30.08 -3.86 1.07
N ARG A 436 -30.79 -4.99 1.28
CA ARG A 436 -30.55 -6.29 0.66
C ARG A 436 -31.44 -6.53 -0.58
N GLY A 437 -32.10 -5.51 -1.09
CA GLY A 437 -33.07 -5.58 -2.18
C GLY A 437 -32.42 -5.71 -3.57
N GLY A 438 -31.72 -6.82 -3.84
CA GLY A 438 -31.12 -7.10 -5.16
C GLY A 438 -30.28 -8.38 -5.21
N THR A 439 -29.80 -8.73 -6.40
CA THR A 439 -28.94 -9.91 -6.68
C THR A 439 -27.57 -9.91 -5.97
N GLU A 440 -27.19 -8.82 -5.28
CA GLU A 440 -25.84 -8.63 -4.72
C GLU A 440 -25.66 -9.15 -3.28
N GLY A 441 -26.71 -9.64 -2.59
CA GLY A 441 -26.56 -10.46 -1.37
C GLY A 441 -25.64 -9.89 -0.28
N TYR A 442 -25.99 -8.76 0.34
CA TYR A 442 -25.27 -8.22 1.50
C TYR A 442 -25.61 -8.98 2.80
N PHE A 443 -24.60 -9.41 3.53
CA PHE A 443 -24.73 -10.18 4.77
C PHE A 443 -24.56 -9.33 6.05
N GLY A 444 -25.17 -9.75 7.15
CA GLY A 444 -24.95 -9.10 8.44
C GLY A 444 -25.52 -7.67 8.55
N ASN A 445 -25.19 -7.03 9.67
CA ASN A 445 -25.60 -5.67 10.02
C ASN A 445 -24.37 -4.89 10.52
N PHE A 446 -24.40 -3.57 10.38
CA PHE A 446 -23.44 -2.66 10.97
C PHE A 446 -23.64 -2.57 12.49
N GLN A 447 -22.90 -3.37 13.25
CA GLN A 447 -23.10 -3.50 14.70
C GLN A 447 -21.82 -3.91 15.43
N ASN A 448 -21.76 -3.61 16.73
CA ASN A 448 -20.64 -4.00 17.59
C ASN A 448 -19.27 -3.46 17.14
N ASN A 449 -19.24 -2.32 16.44
CA ASN A 449 -18.00 -1.68 16.04
C ASN A 449 -17.53 -0.67 17.09
N GLU A 450 -16.23 -0.63 17.34
CA GLU A 450 -15.55 0.35 18.19
C GLU A 450 -14.83 1.38 17.30
N ILE A 451 -15.32 2.63 17.27
CA ILE A 451 -14.81 3.69 16.39
C ILE A 451 -14.29 4.83 17.26
N PHE A 452 -12.99 5.02 17.32
CA PHE A 452 -12.39 5.98 18.27
C PHE A 452 -11.09 6.62 17.81
N ASN A 453 -10.74 7.79 18.34
CA ASN A 453 -9.52 8.52 18.00
C ASN A 453 -9.34 8.84 16.50
N ASN A 454 -10.38 8.79 15.68
CA ASN A 454 -10.26 9.13 14.25
C ASN A 454 -10.43 10.63 14.05
N ILE A 455 -9.82 11.17 12.99
CA ILE A 455 -10.13 12.50 12.45
C ILE A 455 -10.91 12.30 11.16
N PHE A 456 -12.18 12.68 11.17
CA PHE A 456 -13.02 12.80 9.99
C PHE A 456 -13.18 14.28 9.67
N ASP A 457 -12.38 14.78 8.73
CA ASP A 457 -12.55 16.09 8.12
C ASP A 457 -13.32 15.95 6.80
N GLY A 458 -14.64 15.98 6.88
CA GLY A 458 -15.51 15.59 5.78
C GLY A 458 -16.88 15.12 6.23
N CYS A 459 -17.82 15.07 5.29
CA CYS A 459 -19.17 14.65 5.58
C CYS A 459 -19.18 13.17 5.98
N VAL A 460 -19.74 12.86 7.14
CA VAL A 460 -19.97 11.48 7.55
C VAL A 460 -21.40 11.09 7.24
N GLN A 461 -21.51 10.04 6.43
CA GLN A 461 -22.74 9.52 5.90
C GLN A 461 -23.22 8.36 6.75
N ILE A 462 -24.49 8.41 7.13
CA ILE A 462 -25.12 7.41 7.98
C ILE A 462 -26.31 6.82 7.23
N SER A 463 -26.32 5.49 7.14
CA SER A 463 -27.46 4.72 6.66
C SER A 463 -27.97 3.79 7.75
N GLY A 464 -29.28 3.63 7.85
CA GLY A 464 -29.93 2.83 8.89
C GLY A 464 -31.10 2.02 8.35
N THR A 465 -31.39 0.91 9.02
CA THR A 465 -32.63 0.13 8.84
C THR A 465 -33.83 0.92 9.36
N TRP A 466 -34.95 0.94 8.61
CA TRP A 466 -36.16 1.67 9.00
C TRP A 466 -37.15 0.81 9.79
N SER A 467 -37.98 1.52 10.56
CA SER A 467 -39.16 1.07 11.31
C SER A 467 -40.00 0.05 10.55
N GLY A 468 -40.08 -1.18 11.07
CA GLY A 468 -41.07 -2.19 10.66
C GLY A 468 -40.48 -3.41 9.94
N ASP A 469 -39.23 -3.34 9.48
CA ASP A 469 -38.56 -4.48 8.88
C ASP A 469 -37.96 -5.39 9.96
N VAL A 470 -38.36 -6.66 9.93
CA VAL A 470 -37.92 -7.70 10.87
C VAL A 470 -36.59 -8.27 10.38
N PHE A 471 -35.46 -7.77 10.87
CA PHE A 471 -34.15 -8.38 10.62
C PHE A 471 -33.44 -8.78 11.92
N ASN A 472 -33.40 -10.11 12.15
CA ASN A 472 -32.83 -10.86 13.28
C ASN A 472 -33.29 -10.44 14.70
N ASN A 473 -34.02 -11.35 15.37
CA ASN A 473 -34.60 -11.22 16.72
C ASN A 473 -35.76 -10.21 16.91
N GLY A 474 -36.34 -9.66 15.84
CA GLY A 474 -37.64 -8.98 15.92
C GLY A 474 -37.66 -7.69 16.73
N LEU A 475 -36.54 -6.98 16.84
CA LEU A 475 -36.50 -5.65 17.45
C LEU A 475 -36.76 -4.58 16.37
N PRO A 476 -37.90 -3.87 16.41
CA PRO A 476 -38.17 -2.79 15.49
C PRO A 476 -37.27 -1.59 15.85
N HIS A 477 -36.30 -1.26 15.00
CA HIS A 477 -35.54 -0.03 15.14
C HIS A 477 -36.34 1.12 14.50
N SER A 478 -37.06 1.88 15.32
CA SER A 478 -37.94 2.97 14.86
C SER A 478 -37.20 4.22 14.37
N ASN A 479 -35.86 4.28 14.49
CA ASN A 479 -35.05 5.45 14.16
C ASN A 479 -33.62 5.08 13.71
N GLN A 480 -33.14 5.73 12.64
CA GLN A 480 -31.78 5.58 12.08
C GLN A 480 -30.65 5.93 13.07
N ILE A 481 -30.86 6.93 13.93
CA ILE A 481 -29.87 7.30 14.97
C ILE A 481 -29.75 6.16 16.00
N ASP A 482 -30.87 5.60 16.48
CA ASP A 482 -30.79 4.48 17.42
C ASP A 482 -30.24 3.20 16.78
N SER A 483 -30.46 3.02 15.47
CA SER A 483 -29.89 1.91 14.69
C SER A 483 -28.36 2.01 14.59
N ILE A 484 -27.80 3.18 14.27
CA ILE A 484 -26.34 3.34 14.17
C ILE A 484 -25.65 3.19 15.53
N PHE A 485 -26.30 3.57 16.64
CA PHE A 485 -25.77 3.37 18.00
C PHE A 485 -26.06 1.99 18.58
N TYR A 486 -26.77 1.11 17.88
CA TYR A 486 -27.04 -0.24 18.38
C TYR A 486 -25.75 -1.06 18.46
N ARG A 487 -25.22 -1.19 19.70
CA ARG A 487 -23.97 -1.88 20.03
C ARG A 487 -22.71 -1.28 19.41
N ASN A 488 -22.78 -0.23 18.60
CA ASN A 488 -21.60 0.50 18.15
C ASN A 488 -21.19 1.55 19.20
N THR A 489 -19.90 1.77 19.36
CA THR A 489 -19.36 2.83 20.22
C THR A 489 -18.58 3.83 19.40
N PHE A 490 -18.89 5.12 19.58
CA PHE A 490 -18.14 6.24 19.05
C PHE A 490 -17.55 7.03 20.22
N SER A 491 -16.24 7.26 20.22
CA SER A 491 -15.57 7.97 21.33
C SER A 491 -14.24 8.62 20.91
N ASN A 492 -14.00 9.86 21.33
CA ASN A 492 -12.81 10.65 21.00
C ASN A 492 -12.55 10.73 19.49
N ASN A 493 -13.58 10.76 18.65
CA ASN A 493 -13.41 11.10 17.24
C ASN A 493 -13.52 12.61 17.05
N THR A 494 -12.77 13.13 16.09
CA THR A 494 -12.93 14.49 15.58
C THR A 494 -13.87 14.45 14.39
N TRP A 495 -14.97 15.16 14.50
CA TRP A 495 -15.96 15.38 13.45
C TRP A 495 -15.80 16.82 12.99
N TYR A 496 -15.01 17.05 11.96
CA TYR A 496 -14.81 18.37 11.37
C TYR A 496 -15.30 18.37 9.92
N GLN A 497 -15.67 19.55 9.42
CA GLN A 497 -16.16 19.68 8.05
C GLN A 497 -15.57 20.94 7.42
N SER A 498 -14.38 20.81 6.84
CA SER A 498 -13.70 21.90 6.12
C SER A 498 -14.19 22.10 4.68
N HIS A 499 -14.89 21.12 4.10
CA HIS A 499 -15.24 21.13 2.67
C HIS A 499 -16.55 21.89 2.40
N ALA A 500 -16.48 22.95 1.61
CA ALA A 500 -17.63 23.80 1.32
C ALA A 500 -18.76 23.06 0.59
N GLY A 501 -20.01 23.31 0.99
CA GLY A 501 -21.20 22.75 0.34
C GLY A 501 -21.64 21.37 0.86
N TYR A 502 -20.96 20.83 1.87
CA TYR A 502 -21.31 19.54 2.48
C TYR A 502 -21.77 19.71 3.92
N SER A 503 -22.70 18.84 4.33
CA SER A 503 -23.16 18.69 5.70
C SER A 503 -22.10 17.96 6.54
N GLN A 504 -22.03 18.20 7.84
CA GLN A 504 -21.15 17.44 8.72
C GLN A 504 -21.60 15.99 8.86
N LEU A 505 -22.88 15.77 9.17
CA LEU A 505 -23.51 14.46 9.14
C LEU A 505 -24.62 14.45 8.09
N ARG A 506 -24.70 13.37 7.32
CA ARG A 506 -25.77 13.16 6.34
C ARG A 506 -26.47 11.84 6.57
N PHE A 507 -27.80 11.89 6.69
CA PHE A 507 -28.63 10.70 6.83
C PHE A 507 -29.34 10.42 5.51
N TRP A 508 -29.22 9.19 5.01
CA TRP A 508 -29.85 8.78 3.75
C TRP A 508 -31.22 8.15 4.01
N ALA A 509 -32.19 8.43 3.15
CA ALA A 509 -33.51 7.79 3.17
C ALA A 509 -33.34 6.41 2.53
N ASN A 510 -33.95 5.39 3.11
CA ASN A 510 -33.85 4.05 2.55
C ASN A 510 -34.85 3.94 1.38
N THR A 511 -34.35 3.96 0.14
CA THR A 511 -34.97 3.15 -0.91
C THR A 511 -34.24 1.80 -0.92
N GLY A 512 -34.77 0.73 -1.52
CA GLY A 512 -34.25 -0.64 -1.38
C GLY A 512 -32.78 -0.88 -1.81
N TYR A 513 -32.05 0.19 -2.17
CA TYR A 513 -30.66 0.19 -2.59
C TYR A 513 -29.98 1.56 -2.34
N PRO A 514 -29.65 1.96 -1.09
CA PRO A 514 -29.01 3.25 -0.87
C PRO A 514 -27.59 3.29 -1.49
N ASP A 515 -27.44 3.98 -2.61
CA ASP A 515 -26.18 4.48 -3.14
C ASP A 515 -26.11 6.01 -2.98
N GLN A 516 -25.00 6.60 -3.41
CA GLN A 516 -24.77 8.06 -3.32
C GLN A 516 -25.81 8.93 -4.03
N THR A 517 -26.73 8.34 -4.81
CA THR A 517 -27.83 8.99 -5.52
C THR A 517 -29.17 8.92 -4.78
N ASP A 518 -29.23 8.22 -3.65
CA ASP A 518 -30.46 8.09 -2.87
C ASP A 518 -30.96 9.39 -2.27
N THR A 519 -32.23 9.38 -1.87
CA THR A 519 -32.84 10.59 -1.31
C THR A 519 -32.23 10.87 0.07
N VAL A 520 -31.75 12.09 0.30
CA VAL A 520 -31.24 12.51 1.61
C VAL A 520 -32.42 12.82 2.55
N VAL A 521 -32.32 12.45 3.83
CA VAL A 521 -33.27 12.87 4.88
C VAL A 521 -32.81 14.22 5.43
N ASP A 522 -33.11 15.29 4.70
CA ASP A 522 -32.64 16.65 5.02
C ASP A 522 -33.02 17.11 6.44
N SER A 523 -34.15 16.63 6.99
CA SER A 523 -34.58 16.98 8.35
C SER A 523 -33.69 16.42 9.46
N ARG A 524 -32.82 15.44 9.15
CA ARG A 524 -31.89 14.81 10.09
C ARG A 524 -30.43 15.10 9.77
N SER A 525 -30.14 15.47 8.53
CA SER A 525 -28.82 15.95 8.12
C SER A 525 -28.42 17.16 8.95
N VAL A 526 -27.16 17.20 9.37
CA VAL A 526 -26.60 18.25 10.23
C VAL A 526 -25.77 19.19 9.36
N PRO A 527 -26.30 20.37 8.97
CA PRO A 527 -25.60 21.29 8.09
C PRO A 527 -24.56 22.14 8.83
N ASN A 528 -24.61 22.25 10.16
CA ASN A 528 -23.72 23.10 10.95
C ASN A 528 -23.39 22.52 12.34
N VAL A 529 -22.24 22.96 12.88
CA VAL A 529 -21.60 22.51 14.14
C VAL A 529 -22.54 22.58 15.35
N SER A 530 -23.37 23.60 15.46
CA SER A 530 -24.26 23.80 16.61
C SER A 530 -25.43 22.82 16.68
N THR A 531 -25.83 22.21 15.57
CA THR A 531 -27.01 21.31 15.50
C THR A 531 -26.63 19.83 15.65
N PHE A 532 -25.33 19.50 15.59
CA PHE A 532 -24.77 18.21 16.02
C PHE A 532 -25.12 17.86 17.48
N SER A 533 -25.53 18.88 18.25
CA SER A 533 -25.38 18.95 19.70
C SER A 533 -26.44 18.27 20.57
N THR A 534 -27.59 17.83 20.05
CA THR A 534 -28.62 17.28 20.95
C THR A 534 -28.72 15.77 20.86
N GLU A 535 -29.08 15.21 19.71
CA GLU A 535 -29.34 13.76 19.62
C GLU A 535 -28.05 12.95 19.48
N TRP A 536 -27.14 13.31 18.57
CA TRP A 536 -25.86 12.62 18.40
C TRP A 536 -24.98 12.75 19.65
N ASN A 537 -24.81 13.97 20.15
CA ASN A 537 -24.08 14.23 21.40
C ASN A 537 -24.70 13.54 22.63
N SER A 538 -26.02 13.29 22.66
CA SER A 538 -26.62 12.53 23.78
C SER A 538 -26.24 11.05 23.81
N LYS A 539 -25.69 10.52 22.71
CA LYS A 539 -25.41 9.09 22.52
C LYS A 539 -23.91 8.77 22.51
N ILE A 540 -23.05 9.77 22.33
CA ILE A 540 -21.58 9.61 22.37
C ILE A 540 -21.02 9.87 23.76
N ASN A 541 -19.94 9.17 24.12
CA ASN A 541 -19.27 9.36 25.41
C ASN A 541 -18.43 10.64 25.41
N ASN A 542 -19.04 11.80 25.72
CA ASN A 542 -18.49 13.09 26.22
C ASN A 542 -17.11 13.67 25.78
N ALA A 543 -16.42 13.11 24.78
CA ALA A 543 -15.10 13.57 24.35
C ALA A 543 -14.94 13.68 22.83
N ASP A 544 -15.91 13.26 22.02
CA ASP A 544 -15.90 13.57 20.59
C ASP A 544 -15.80 15.08 20.38
N ALA A 545 -14.93 15.49 19.47
CA ALA A 545 -14.67 16.91 19.22
C ALA A 545 -15.28 17.32 17.89
N ASN A 546 -15.93 18.48 17.90
CA ASN A 546 -16.40 19.15 16.70
C ASN A 546 -15.61 20.46 16.53
N ARG A 547 -14.33 20.31 16.21
CA ARG A 547 -13.37 21.41 16.11
C ARG A 547 -12.38 21.14 14.99
N ASP A 548 -11.80 22.21 14.49
CA ASP A 548 -10.75 22.16 13.48
C ASP A 548 -9.57 21.32 14.02
N PRO A 549 -9.13 20.26 13.30
CA PRO A 549 -7.96 19.49 13.68
C PRO A 549 -6.67 20.30 13.62
N LEU A 550 -6.64 21.47 12.96
CA LEU A 550 -5.48 22.34 12.82
C LEU A 550 -4.26 21.58 12.30
N PHE A 551 -4.39 21.03 11.09
CA PHE A 551 -3.26 20.41 10.39
C PHE A 551 -2.12 21.43 10.18
N VAL A 552 -0.88 20.96 10.12
CA VAL A 552 0.30 21.81 9.87
C VAL A 552 0.15 22.54 8.53
N ASP A 553 -0.28 21.81 7.50
CA ASP A 553 -0.57 22.37 6.19
C ASP A 553 -1.58 21.50 5.42
N SER A 554 -2.86 21.85 5.47
CA SER A 554 -3.93 21.05 4.86
C SER A 554 -4.14 21.33 3.36
N PHE A 555 -3.19 21.96 2.66
CA PHE A 555 -3.39 22.19 1.22
C PHE A 555 -3.46 20.86 0.47
N TRP A 556 -4.27 20.84 -0.58
CA TRP A 556 -4.25 19.77 -1.56
C TRP A 556 -4.55 20.38 -2.92
N THR A 557 -3.71 20.10 -3.92
CA THR A 557 -3.87 20.65 -5.28
C THR A 557 -3.91 19.56 -6.35
N SER A 558 -3.25 18.43 -6.12
CA SER A 558 -3.33 17.25 -6.98
C SER A 558 -2.99 15.98 -6.19
N THR A 559 -3.19 14.83 -6.82
CA THR A 559 -2.83 13.49 -6.32
C THR A 559 -1.47 13.44 -5.62
N TYR A 560 -0.48 14.14 -6.17
CA TYR A 560 0.91 14.11 -5.71
C TYR A 560 1.35 15.40 -5.01
N ILE A 561 0.49 16.42 -4.95
CA ILE A 561 0.83 17.74 -4.40
C ILE A 561 -0.20 18.09 -3.32
N PHE A 562 0.17 17.73 -2.10
CA PHE A 562 -0.59 17.94 -0.87
C PHE A 562 0.36 18.32 0.27
N GLY A 563 -0.17 19.02 1.27
CA GLY A 563 0.57 19.49 2.42
C GLY A 563 0.71 18.44 3.52
N ASP A 564 1.16 18.91 4.68
CA ASP A 564 1.35 18.09 5.87
C ASP A 564 0.06 18.01 6.71
N PHE A 565 -0.61 16.86 6.64
CA PHE A 565 -1.81 16.55 7.41
C PHE A 565 -1.52 16.05 8.84
N SER A 566 -0.26 16.15 9.31
CA SER A 566 0.03 16.01 10.74
C SER A 566 -0.56 17.19 11.53
N LEU A 567 -0.71 17.01 12.84
CA LEU A 567 -1.32 18.01 13.71
C LEU A 567 -0.32 19.13 14.03
N SER A 568 -0.77 20.38 13.94
CA SER A 568 -0.04 21.50 14.54
C SER A 568 0.15 21.27 16.04
N PRO A 569 1.28 21.67 16.65
CA PRO A 569 1.49 21.58 18.10
C PRO A 569 0.43 22.30 18.95
N THR A 570 -0.31 23.26 18.36
CA THR A 570 -1.40 23.97 19.05
C THR A 570 -2.77 23.34 18.84
N SER A 571 -2.85 22.25 18.09
CA SER A 571 -4.09 21.51 17.91
C SER A 571 -4.56 20.91 19.23
N TYR A 572 -5.85 21.01 19.50
CA TYR A 572 -6.48 20.34 20.63
C TYR A 572 -6.57 18.82 20.46
N GLU A 573 -6.23 18.29 19.27
CA GLU A 573 -6.19 16.85 19.01
C GLU A 573 -4.88 16.19 19.45
N VAL A 574 -3.87 17.00 19.77
CA VAL A 574 -2.60 16.53 20.32
C VAL A 574 -2.81 16.06 21.76
N GLY A 575 -2.50 14.78 22.02
CA GLY A 575 -2.61 14.19 23.35
C GLY A 575 -4.04 14.09 23.92
N ASP A 576 -5.07 14.05 23.07
CA ASP A 576 -6.48 14.01 23.47
C ASP A 576 -7.22 12.73 23.03
N GLY A 577 -6.46 11.70 22.64
CA GLY A 577 -6.97 10.38 22.30
C GLY A 577 -7.05 9.44 23.50
N ILE A 578 -7.86 8.38 23.36
CA ILE A 578 -7.95 7.26 24.30
C ILE A 578 -6.73 6.37 24.13
N GLN A 579 -6.03 6.07 25.23
CA GLN A 579 -4.94 5.10 25.21
C GLN A 579 -5.47 3.70 24.89
N TYR A 580 -4.89 3.08 23.86
CA TYR A 580 -5.22 1.71 23.46
C TYR A 580 -3.96 0.90 23.22
N SER A 581 -3.85 -0.28 23.84
CA SER A 581 -2.63 -1.11 23.75
C SER A 581 -2.32 -1.60 22.33
N GLY A 582 -3.31 -1.61 21.44
CA GLY A 582 -3.11 -1.92 20.03
C GLY A 582 -2.48 -0.78 19.21
N TRP A 583 -2.44 0.44 19.73
CA TRP A 583 -1.89 1.62 19.05
C TRP A 583 -0.56 2.04 19.69
N THR A 584 0.55 1.58 19.09
CA THR A 584 1.91 1.82 19.62
C THR A 584 2.79 2.63 18.69
N LYS A 585 2.44 2.72 17.41
CA LYS A 585 3.15 3.51 16.41
C LYS A 585 2.20 4.34 15.56
N ASN A 586 2.58 5.58 15.23
CA ASN A 586 1.90 6.42 14.25
C ASN A 586 2.27 5.99 12.81
N ILE A 587 1.74 6.70 11.81
CA ILE A 587 2.00 6.40 10.39
C ILE A 587 3.48 6.58 9.99
N TYR A 588 4.26 7.40 10.70
CA TYR A 588 5.71 7.51 10.50
C TYR A 588 6.50 6.38 11.16
N GLY A 589 5.84 5.50 11.92
CA GLY A 589 6.48 4.42 12.67
C GLY A 589 7.08 4.86 14.01
N GLU A 590 6.80 6.08 14.44
CA GLU A 590 7.25 6.67 15.70
C GLU A 590 6.39 6.23 16.87
N ALA A 591 6.94 6.23 18.08
CA ALA A 591 6.20 5.84 19.28
C ALA A 591 5.07 6.83 19.57
N VAL A 592 3.89 6.29 19.87
CA VAL A 592 2.70 7.09 20.18
C VAL A 592 2.84 7.78 21.55
N THR A 593 2.37 9.03 21.63
CA THR A 593 2.32 9.84 22.86
C THR A 593 1.38 9.26 23.91
N ASN A 594 1.50 9.70 25.17
CA ASN A 594 0.58 9.33 26.25
C ASN A 594 0.05 10.60 26.96
N PRO A 595 -1.23 10.99 26.74
CA PRO A 595 -2.23 10.32 25.90
C PRO A 595 -1.87 10.39 24.41
N PRO A 596 -2.39 9.48 23.57
CA PRO A 596 -2.13 9.51 22.13
C PRO A 596 -2.78 10.74 21.47
N ASN A 597 -2.24 11.15 20.33
CA ASN A 597 -2.96 12.05 19.42
C ASN A 597 -4.20 11.33 18.84
N ARG A 598 -5.20 12.11 18.40
CA ARG A 598 -6.20 11.60 17.47
C ARG A 598 -5.65 11.61 16.04
N GLY A 599 -6.19 10.76 15.19
CA GLY A 599 -5.74 10.58 13.82
C GLY A 599 -4.51 9.68 13.72
N ALA A 600 -3.97 9.59 12.50
CA ALA A 600 -2.91 8.67 12.12
C ALA A 600 -1.49 9.14 12.48
N TYR A 601 -1.32 10.44 12.75
CA TYR A 601 -0.03 11.11 12.92
C TYR A 601 0.41 11.24 14.38
#